data_AF-A0A956JFH5-F1
#
_entry.id   AF-A0A956JFH5-F1
#
_cell.length_a   1.000
_cell.length_b   1.000
_cell.length_c   1.000
_cell.angle_alpha   90.00
_cell.angle_beta   90.00
_cell.angle_gamma   90.00
#
_symmetry.space_group_name_H-M   'P 1'
#
loop_
_entity.id
_entity.type
_entity.pdbx_description
1 polymer ?
#
loop_
_entity_poly.entity_id
_entity_poly.type
_entity_poly.pdbx_seq_one_letter_code
_entity_poly.pdbx_strand_id
1 'polypeptide(L)'
;MQHLYTAFEVPDPSQPPVDDDSPFGPSGDLVPFTPAPLEPAAVLSQRVDEVNDCFGTYGMGTPGFFGLRLGEAWLVVALWGASDWMRLDGRLVSDAFAERHGRPRPWLPLDRAALRDRLLGAAIAAVDVRPRALTLEFTSGARLWIDEDPNTRPILEGSKEPRRLAPDDDLRRAVFLSPTDELWI
;
A
#
# COMPACT_ATOMS: atom_id res chain seq x y z
N MET A 1 15.60 -7.03 -8.87
CA MET A 1 14.45 -7.56 -8.12
C MET A 1 13.25 -6.71 -8.53
N GLN A 2 12.18 -7.30 -9.07
CA GLN A 2 10.98 -6.52 -9.39
C GLN A 2 10.33 -6.08 -8.08
N HIS A 3 9.99 -4.80 -7.98
CA HIS A 3 9.34 -4.23 -6.80
C HIS A 3 7.83 -4.07 -6.99
N LEU A 4 7.36 -4.16 -8.23
CA LEU A 4 5.97 -3.98 -8.65
C LEU A 4 5.38 -5.30 -9.14
N TYR A 5 4.13 -5.55 -8.76
CA TYR A 5 3.31 -6.64 -9.27
C TYR A 5 2.20 -6.05 -10.11
N THR A 6 1.87 -6.70 -11.22
CA THR A 6 0.85 -6.23 -12.16
C THR A 6 -0.11 -7.31 -12.64
N ALA A 7 0.06 -8.53 -12.14
CA ALA A 7 -0.83 -9.65 -12.36
C ALA A 7 -1.16 -10.19 -10.97
N PHE A 8 -2.46 -10.33 -10.70
CA PHE A 8 -2.96 -10.76 -9.42
C PHE A 8 -4.08 -11.78 -9.62
N GLU A 9 -4.48 -12.40 -8.54
CA GLU A 9 -5.73 -13.14 -8.45
C GLU A 9 -6.54 -12.63 -7.25
N VAL A 10 -7.86 -12.70 -7.35
CA VAL A 10 -8.81 -12.31 -6.31
C VAL A 10 -9.88 -13.40 -6.16
N PRO A 11 -10.55 -13.52 -5.01
CA PRO A 11 -11.69 -14.42 -4.87
C PRO A 11 -12.76 -14.14 -5.94
N ASP A 12 -13.29 -15.20 -6.56
CA ASP A 12 -14.35 -15.12 -7.56
C ASP A 12 -15.61 -14.49 -6.95
N PRO A 13 -15.99 -13.26 -7.36
CA PRO A 13 -17.15 -12.58 -6.78
C PRO A 13 -18.47 -13.26 -7.17
N SER A 14 -18.46 -14.17 -8.15
CA SER A 14 -19.64 -14.93 -8.56
C SER A 14 -19.89 -16.16 -7.68
N GLN A 15 -18.93 -16.50 -6.80
CA GLN A 15 -19.03 -17.64 -5.91
C GLN A 15 -19.05 -17.16 -4.45
N PRO A 16 -19.81 -17.83 -3.57
CA PRO A 16 -19.71 -17.56 -2.14
C PRO A 16 -18.31 -17.96 -1.64
N PRO A 17 -17.80 -17.30 -0.58
CA PRO A 17 -16.59 -17.76 0.09
C PRO A 17 -16.73 -19.23 0.50
N VAL A 18 -15.67 -20.00 0.31
CA VAL A 18 -15.57 -21.35 0.82
C VAL A 18 -15.19 -21.24 2.28
N ASP A 19 -16.06 -21.76 3.15
CA ASP A 19 -15.80 -21.89 4.59
C ASP A 19 -14.77 -23.03 4.78
N ASP A 20 -13.52 -22.79 4.39
CA ASP A 20 -12.39 -23.64 4.70
C ASP A 20 -11.68 -23.06 5.93
N ASP A 21 -11.55 -23.85 6.99
CA ASP A 21 -10.88 -23.49 8.26
C ASP A 21 -9.36 -23.24 8.07
N SER A 22 -8.86 -23.11 6.84
CA SER A 22 -7.47 -22.84 6.50
C SER A 22 -7.15 -21.35 6.69
N PRO A 23 -6.46 -20.95 7.78
CA PRO A 23 -6.20 -19.54 8.07
C PRO A 23 -5.11 -18.92 7.17
N PHE A 24 -4.65 -19.67 6.16
CA PHE A 24 -3.53 -19.30 5.29
C PHE A 24 -3.85 -19.47 3.79
N GLY A 25 -5.10 -19.79 3.44
CA GLY A 25 -5.56 -19.96 2.05
C GLY A 25 -6.47 -18.83 1.57
N PRO A 26 -6.77 -18.78 0.26
CA PRO A 26 -7.77 -17.87 -0.28
C PRO A 26 -9.15 -18.20 0.29
N SER A 27 -10.00 -17.19 0.45
CA SER A 27 -11.38 -17.40 0.90
C SER A 27 -12.29 -18.10 -0.11
N GLY A 28 -11.80 -18.40 -1.32
CA GLY A 28 -12.52 -19.13 -2.34
C GLY A 28 -11.68 -19.37 -3.58
N ASP A 29 -12.33 -19.82 -4.66
CA ASP A 29 -11.68 -19.97 -5.95
C ASP A 29 -11.15 -18.63 -6.44
N LEU A 30 -9.91 -18.63 -6.92
CA LEU A 30 -9.24 -17.44 -7.41
C LEU A 30 -9.50 -17.25 -8.90
N VAL A 31 -9.77 -16.01 -9.29
CA VAL A 31 -9.86 -15.59 -10.69
C VAL A 31 -8.78 -14.57 -11.03
N PRO A 32 -8.24 -14.59 -12.26
CA PRO A 32 -7.27 -13.59 -12.69
C PRO A 32 -7.82 -12.17 -12.56
N PHE A 33 -7.02 -11.29 -11.97
CA PHE A 33 -7.32 -9.88 -11.77
C PHE A 33 -6.21 -9.02 -12.34
N THR A 34 -6.54 -8.24 -13.37
CA THR A 34 -5.65 -7.23 -13.95
C THR A 34 -6.25 -5.85 -13.69
N PRO A 35 -5.80 -5.14 -12.64
CA PRO A 35 -6.35 -3.84 -12.33
C PRO A 35 -5.98 -2.81 -13.39
N ALA A 36 -6.92 -1.90 -13.67
CA ALA A 36 -6.62 -0.69 -14.41
C ALA A 36 -5.81 0.27 -13.51
N PRO A 37 -4.90 1.08 -14.08
CA PRO A 37 -4.29 2.20 -13.37
C PRO A 37 -5.34 3.07 -12.67
N LEU A 38 -4.99 3.64 -11.52
CA LEU A 38 -5.89 4.52 -10.78
C LEU A 38 -6.32 5.74 -11.62
N GLU A 39 -7.62 5.88 -11.82
CA GLU A 39 -8.24 7.11 -12.30
C GLU A 39 -8.51 8.05 -11.11
N PRO A 40 -7.89 9.24 -11.03
CA PRO A 40 -8.03 10.13 -9.86
C PRO A 40 -9.48 10.45 -9.51
N ALA A 41 -10.33 10.68 -10.52
CA ALA A 41 -11.75 11.00 -10.33
C ALA A 41 -12.53 9.90 -9.58
N ALA A 42 -12.06 8.64 -9.60
CA ALA A 42 -12.71 7.53 -8.90
C ALA A 42 -12.53 7.60 -7.37
N VAL A 43 -11.52 8.32 -6.88
CA VAL A 43 -11.17 8.36 -5.45
C VAL A 43 -11.29 9.74 -4.81
N LEU A 44 -11.34 10.81 -5.61
CA LEU A 44 -11.55 12.15 -5.07
C LEU A 44 -12.85 12.23 -4.27
N SER A 45 -12.78 12.88 -3.12
CA SER A 45 -13.85 13.01 -2.11
C SER A 45 -14.29 11.71 -1.43
N GLN A 46 -13.72 10.55 -1.78
CA GLN A 46 -13.98 9.30 -1.06
C GLN A 46 -13.33 9.36 0.32
N ARG A 47 -14.04 8.85 1.33
CA ARG A 47 -13.56 8.78 2.72
C ARG A 47 -12.79 7.49 2.95
N VAL A 48 -11.72 7.58 3.74
CA VAL A 48 -11.00 6.40 4.21
C VAL A 48 -11.78 5.75 5.35
N ASP A 49 -12.34 4.58 5.09
CA ASP A 49 -13.08 3.80 6.08
C ASP A 49 -12.17 2.84 6.85
N GLU A 50 -11.05 2.46 6.24
CA GLU A 50 -10.09 1.52 6.81
C GLU A 50 -8.69 1.72 6.26
N VAL A 51 -7.68 1.34 7.05
CA VAL A 51 -6.27 1.36 6.66
C VAL A 51 -5.65 0.00 6.95
N ASN A 52 -5.12 -0.63 5.91
CA ASN A 52 -4.41 -1.89 5.98
C ASN A 52 -2.97 -1.73 5.46
N ASP A 53 -2.00 -1.70 6.37
CA ASP A 53 -0.57 -1.56 6.09
C ASP A 53 0.14 -2.89 5.76
N CYS A 54 -0.64 -3.97 5.65
CA CYS A 54 -0.21 -5.30 5.24
C CYS A 54 -1.27 -5.89 4.27
N PHE A 55 -1.70 -5.10 3.30
CA PHE A 55 -2.76 -5.44 2.37
C PHE A 55 -2.36 -6.59 1.43
N GLY A 56 -3.34 -7.41 1.05
CA GLY A 56 -3.13 -8.61 0.24
C GLY A 56 -2.77 -9.83 1.07
N THR A 57 -2.30 -10.87 0.40
CA THR A 57 -2.14 -12.24 0.92
C THR A 57 -1.66 -12.35 2.37
N TYR A 58 -2.38 -13.18 3.12
CA TYR A 58 -2.14 -13.57 4.51
C TYR A 58 -1.13 -14.74 4.56
N GLY A 59 -0.01 -14.59 5.26
CA GLY A 59 1.03 -15.61 5.36
C GLY A 59 2.42 -15.06 5.72
N MET A 60 3.36 -15.94 6.09
CA MET A 60 4.75 -15.56 6.36
C MET A 60 5.48 -15.20 5.06
N GLY A 61 5.89 -13.94 4.88
CA GLY A 61 6.70 -13.49 3.74
C GLY A 61 5.92 -12.85 2.59
N THR A 62 4.75 -12.28 2.89
CA THR A 62 3.88 -11.66 1.87
C THR A 62 4.42 -10.32 1.39
N PRO A 63 3.91 -9.81 0.26
CA PRO A 63 4.43 -8.57 -0.35
C PRO A 63 4.30 -7.35 0.54
N GLY A 64 3.35 -7.32 1.48
CA GLY A 64 3.13 -6.18 2.38
C GLY A 64 2.72 -4.91 1.61
N PHE A 65 1.62 -5.00 0.86
CA PHE A 65 1.04 -3.83 0.19
C PHE A 65 0.38 -2.89 1.18
N PHE A 66 0.01 -1.69 0.71
CA PHE A 66 -0.71 -0.71 1.52
C PHE A 66 -2.09 -0.45 0.91
N GLY A 67 -3.14 -0.56 1.72
CA GLY A 67 -4.53 -0.43 1.29
C GLY A 67 -5.30 0.58 2.12
N LEU A 68 -6.15 1.36 1.44
CA LEU A 68 -7.13 2.26 2.04
C LEU A 68 -8.53 1.85 1.56
N ARG A 69 -9.44 1.50 2.47
CA ARG A 69 -10.83 1.20 2.08
C ARG A 69 -11.59 2.50 1.83
N LEU A 70 -12.26 2.57 0.68
CA LEU A 70 -13.02 3.69 0.14
C LEU A 70 -14.41 3.18 -0.25
N GLY A 71 -15.34 3.13 0.71
CA GLY A 71 -16.63 2.47 0.52
C GLY A 71 -16.47 0.96 0.29
N GLU A 72 -16.87 0.51 -0.91
CA GLU A 72 -16.84 -0.90 -1.32
C GLU A 72 -15.53 -1.34 -1.98
N ALA A 73 -14.61 -0.40 -2.22
CA ALA A 73 -13.34 -0.68 -2.90
C ALA A 73 -12.15 -0.34 -2.02
N TRP A 74 -10.98 -0.86 -2.38
CA TRP A 74 -9.71 -0.59 -1.73
C TRP A 74 -8.79 0.15 -2.70
N LEU A 75 -8.31 1.32 -2.33
CA LEU A 75 -7.16 1.95 -2.98
C LEU A 75 -5.89 1.24 -2.52
N VAL A 76 -5.23 0.57 -3.45
CA VAL A 76 -4.06 -0.29 -3.18
C VAL A 76 -2.81 0.33 -3.77
N VAL A 77 -1.72 0.30 -3.00
CA VAL A 77 -0.34 0.53 -3.44
C VAL A 77 0.39 -0.82 -3.43
N ALA A 78 0.38 -1.51 -4.57
CA ALA A 78 0.87 -2.86 -4.77
C ALA A 78 2.40 -2.89 -5.00
N LEU A 79 3.13 -2.40 -4.02
CA LEU A 79 4.59 -2.33 -4.02
C LEU A 79 5.16 -3.15 -2.87
N TRP A 80 6.19 -3.97 -3.12
CA TRP A 80 6.74 -4.85 -2.08
C TRP A 80 7.29 -4.03 -0.89
N GLY A 81 6.70 -4.27 0.28
CA GLY A 81 6.95 -3.56 1.52
C GLY A 81 6.54 -2.11 1.42
N ALA A 82 5.38 -1.80 0.81
CA ALA A 82 4.92 -0.45 0.48
C ALA A 82 5.12 0.56 1.63
N SER A 83 4.84 0.14 2.86
CA SER A 83 5.07 0.92 4.09
C SER A 83 6.51 1.45 4.24
N ASP A 84 7.54 0.75 3.76
CA ASP A 84 8.94 1.20 3.79
C ASP A 84 9.23 2.31 2.76
N TRP A 85 8.32 2.58 1.82
CA TRP A 85 8.49 3.58 0.77
C TRP A 85 7.73 4.87 1.08
N MET A 86 6.80 4.81 2.03
CA MET A 86 5.79 5.83 2.25
C MET A 86 6.15 6.75 3.42
N ARG A 87 5.68 7.98 3.31
CA ARG A 87 5.70 8.98 4.38
C ARG A 87 4.31 9.51 4.62
N LEU A 88 3.96 9.70 5.88
CA LEU A 88 2.76 10.39 6.34
C LEU A 88 3.18 11.58 7.19
N ASP A 89 2.78 12.78 6.79
CA ASP A 89 3.10 14.05 7.46
C ASP A 89 4.59 14.23 7.79
N GLY A 90 5.45 13.82 6.86
CA GLY A 90 6.91 13.99 6.95
C GLY A 90 7.62 12.84 7.65
N ARG A 91 6.88 11.97 8.34
CA ARG A 91 7.40 10.81 9.07
C ARG A 91 7.27 9.54 8.22
N LEU A 92 8.31 8.71 8.20
CA LEU A 92 8.29 7.42 7.52
C LEU A 92 7.18 6.53 8.08
N VAL A 93 6.46 5.83 7.20
CA VAL A 93 5.43 4.87 7.61
C VAL A 93 6.09 3.67 8.27
N SER A 94 7.11 3.06 7.66
CA SER A 94 7.90 1.97 8.25
C SER A 94 9.39 2.19 8.07
N ASP A 95 10.17 1.73 9.06
CA ASP A 95 11.62 1.67 9.03
C ASP A 95 12.17 0.78 10.16
N ALA A 96 12.37 -0.50 9.85
CA ALA A 96 12.85 -1.49 10.82
C ALA A 96 14.23 -1.18 11.42
N PHE A 97 15.02 -0.29 10.81
CA PHE A 97 16.38 0.03 11.23
C PHE A 97 16.55 1.48 11.68
N ALA A 98 15.45 2.20 11.96
CA ALA A 98 15.48 3.61 12.32
C ALA A 98 16.45 3.89 13.49
N GLU A 99 16.29 3.15 14.60
CA GLU A 99 17.09 3.34 15.82
C GLU A 99 18.58 3.11 15.58
N ARG A 100 18.93 2.04 14.86
CA ARG A 100 20.31 1.68 14.54
C ARG A 100 21.01 2.76 13.71
N HIS A 101 20.28 3.45 12.85
CA HIS A 101 20.78 4.51 11.99
C HIS A 101 20.56 5.91 12.58
N GLY A 102 20.07 6.02 13.83
CA GLY A 102 19.79 7.30 14.48
C GLY A 102 18.73 8.15 13.77
N ARG A 103 17.81 7.51 13.03
CA ARG A 103 16.77 8.19 12.24
C ARG A 103 15.50 8.41 13.08
N PRO A 104 14.67 9.41 12.72
CA PRO A 104 13.39 9.64 13.41
C PRO A 104 12.54 8.37 13.42
N ARG A 105 11.86 8.13 14.54
CA ARG A 105 11.00 6.96 14.71
C ARG A 105 9.92 6.93 13.60
N PRO A 106 9.71 5.81 12.89
CA PRO A 106 8.62 5.66 11.92
C PRO A 106 7.27 5.44 12.62
N TRP A 107 6.15 5.56 11.88
CA TRP A 107 4.83 5.28 12.43
C TRP A 107 4.67 3.81 12.87
N LEU A 108 5.09 2.86 12.04
CA LEU A 108 4.98 1.43 12.31
C LEU A 108 6.27 0.86 12.90
N PRO A 109 6.19 -0.18 13.75
CA PRO A 109 4.96 -0.84 14.19
C PRO A 109 4.27 -0.18 15.40
N LEU A 110 4.96 0.70 16.13
CA LEU A 110 4.56 1.12 17.47
C LEU A 110 3.38 2.11 17.50
N ASP A 111 3.27 3.00 16.52
CA ASP A 111 2.24 4.06 16.46
C ASP A 111 1.17 3.74 15.41
N ARG A 112 0.87 2.45 15.20
CA ARG A 112 -0.14 1.97 14.23
C ARG A 112 -1.51 2.62 14.43
N ALA A 113 -1.98 2.73 15.67
CA ALA A 113 -3.26 3.37 15.98
C ALA A 113 -3.26 4.86 15.58
N ALA A 114 -2.21 5.60 15.92
CA ALA A 114 -2.12 7.02 15.58
C ALA A 114 -1.99 7.25 14.05
N LEU A 115 -1.30 6.36 13.32
CA LEU A 115 -1.29 6.40 11.86
C LEU A 115 -2.70 6.21 11.29
N ARG A 116 -3.46 5.24 11.82
CA ARG A 116 -4.84 4.99 11.40
C ARG A 116 -5.72 6.18 11.70
N ASP A 117 -5.69 6.69 12.93
CA ASP A 117 -6.48 7.86 13.35
C ASP A 117 -6.20 9.09 12.49
N ARG A 118 -4.98 9.22 11.96
CA ARG A 118 -4.62 10.33 11.09
C ARG A 118 -5.32 10.30 9.72
N LEU A 119 -5.63 9.10 9.22
CA LEU A 119 -6.19 8.87 7.89
C LEU A 119 -7.69 8.57 7.93
N LEU A 120 -8.17 7.83 8.94
CA LEU A 120 -9.55 7.38 9.05
C LEU A 120 -10.54 8.53 9.04
N GLY A 121 -11.61 8.37 8.26
CA GLY A 121 -12.67 9.34 8.05
C GLY A 121 -12.27 10.57 7.22
N ALA A 122 -10.99 10.75 6.88
CA ALA A 122 -10.57 11.84 6.02
C ALA A 122 -10.92 11.52 4.56
N ALA A 123 -11.44 12.51 3.83
CA ALA A 123 -11.69 12.37 2.40
C ALA A 123 -10.43 12.70 1.60
N ILE A 124 -10.19 12.00 0.49
CA ILE A 124 -9.10 12.29 -0.44
C ILE A 124 -9.41 13.59 -1.18
N ALA A 125 -8.54 14.60 -1.00
CA ALA A 125 -8.66 15.92 -1.60
C ALA A 125 -7.90 16.02 -2.94
N ALA A 126 -6.75 15.34 -3.05
CA ALA A 126 -5.95 15.31 -4.27
C ALA A 126 -5.18 14.00 -4.39
N VAL A 127 -4.92 13.60 -5.63
CA VAL A 127 -4.10 12.43 -5.98
C VAL A 127 -3.19 12.80 -7.15
N ASP A 128 -1.91 12.48 -7.02
CA ASP A 128 -0.93 12.53 -8.11
C ASP A 128 -0.15 11.21 -8.12
N VAL A 129 -0.23 10.47 -9.23
CA VAL A 129 0.53 9.25 -9.44
C VAL A 129 1.43 9.43 -10.67
N ARG A 130 2.74 9.47 -10.41
CA ARG A 130 3.80 9.58 -11.41
C ARG A 130 4.57 8.26 -11.46
N PRO A 131 5.39 8.02 -12.51
CA PRO A 131 6.12 6.76 -12.61
C PRO A 131 6.96 6.37 -11.39
N ARG A 132 7.47 7.36 -10.64
CA ARG A 132 8.36 7.15 -9.49
C ARG A 132 7.95 7.90 -8.23
N ALA A 133 6.78 8.51 -8.22
CA ALA A 133 6.24 9.18 -7.05
C ALA A 133 4.73 9.00 -6.94
N LEU A 134 4.23 9.06 -5.73
CA LEU A 134 2.81 9.05 -5.39
C LEU A 134 2.57 10.16 -4.37
N THR A 135 1.48 10.91 -4.49
CA THR A 135 0.99 11.79 -3.43
C THR A 135 -0.52 11.64 -3.31
N LEU A 136 -0.98 11.43 -2.08
CA LEU A 136 -2.38 11.53 -1.65
C LEU A 136 -2.47 12.66 -0.63
N GLU A 137 -3.32 13.64 -0.89
CA GLU A 137 -3.65 14.70 0.06
C GLU A 137 -5.06 14.47 0.56
N PHE A 138 -5.28 14.71 1.85
CA PHE A 138 -6.56 14.50 2.50
C PHE A 138 -7.13 15.82 3.00
N THR A 139 -8.46 15.90 3.05
CA THR A 139 -9.22 17.05 3.58
C THR A 139 -8.88 17.39 5.04
N SER A 140 -8.34 16.45 5.80
CA SER A 140 -7.81 16.66 7.15
C SER A 140 -6.44 17.37 7.18
N GLY A 141 -5.91 17.73 6.02
CA GLY A 141 -4.54 18.23 5.85
C GLY A 141 -3.47 17.14 5.97
N ALA A 142 -3.84 15.86 6.09
CA ALA A 142 -2.86 14.77 6.01
C ALA A 142 -2.27 14.69 4.62
N ARG A 143 -1.01 14.26 4.54
CA ARG A 143 -0.36 13.94 3.27
C ARG A 143 0.37 12.61 3.37
N LEU A 144 0.01 11.69 2.49
CA LEU A 144 0.68 10.39 2.33
C LEU A 144 1.40 10.37 0.97
N TRP A 145 2.68 10.04 0.93
CA TRP A 145 3.43 10.08 -0.33
C TRP A 145 4.59 9.09 -0.41
N ILE A 146 4.98 8.80 -1.64
CA ILE A 146 6.25 8.15 -2.01
C ILE A 146 7.05 9.19 -2.79
N ASP A 147 8.23 9.54 -2.28
CA ASP A 147 9.13 10.48 -2.94
C ASP A 147 9.89 9.81 -4.08
N GLU A 148 10.25 10.59 -5.10
CA GLU A 148 11.09 10.13 -6.20
C GLU A 148 12.55 9.95 -5.75
N ASP A 149 13.03 10.79 -4.84
CA ASP A 149 14.39 10.70 -4.31
C ASP A 149 14.54 9.46 -3.38
N PRO A 150 15.34 8.45 -3.77
CA PRO A 150 15.54 7.26 -2.95
C PRO A 150 16.23 7.56 -1.62
N ASN A 151 16.96 8.66 -1.47
CA ASN A 151 17.63 9.01 -0.20
C ASN A 151 16.64 9.33 0.92
N THR A 152 15.37 9.54 0.59
CA THR A 152 14.30 9.74 1.57
C THR A 152 13.80 8.42 2.19
N ARG A 153 14.27 7.27 1.71
CA ARG A 153 13.78 5.93 2.08
C ARG A 153 14.72 5.22 3.06
N PRO A 154 14.27 4.16 3.74
CA PRO A 154 15.12 3.33 4.59
C PRO A 154 16.30 2.71 3.85
N ILE A 155 17.43 2.64 4.55
CA ILE A 155 18.64 1.94 4.11
C ILE A 155 18.44 0.45 4.37
N LEU A 156 18.64 -0.37 3.35
CA LEU A 156 18.59 -1.83 3.48
C LEU A 156 19.86 -2.34 4.12
N GLU A 157 19.73 -3.22 5.12
CA GLU A 157 20.90 -3.75 5.82
C GLU A 157 21.81 -4.62 4.95
N GLY A 158 21.25 -5.31 3.95
CA GLY A 158 22.02 -6.15 3.03
C GLY A 158 22.90 -5.32 2.08
N SER A 159 22.31 -4.36 1.36
CA SER A 159 23.02 -3.56 0.35
C SER A 159 23.71 -2.33 0.93
N LYS A 160 23.31 -1.87 2.13
CA LYS A 160 23.68 -0.56 2.69
C LYS A 160 23.27 0.62 1.83
N GLU A 161 22.31 0.41 0.94
CA GLU A 161 21.76 1.43 0.06
C GLU A 161 20.25 1.62 0.31
N PRO A 162 19.70 2.81 0.03
CA PRO A 162 18.25 3.01 0.04
C PRO A 162 17.55 2.17 -1.03
N ARG A 163 16.28 1.81 -0.78
CA ARG A 163 15.43 1.16 -1.79
C ARG A 163 15.28 2.03 -3.04
N ARG A 164 15.40 1.44 -4.23
CA ARG A 164 15.26 2.11 -5.53
C ARG A 164 14.26 1.35 -6.39
N LEU A 165 13.39 2.09 -7.07
CA LEU A 165 12.63 1.55 -8.19
C LEU A 165 13.61 1.24 -9.33
N ALA A 166 13.41 0.12 -10.01
CA ALA A 166 14.14 -0.19 -11.23
C ALA A 166 13.84 0.86 -12.32
N PRO A 167 14.70 1.03 -13.33
CA PRO A 167 14.47 2.00 -14.40
C PRO A 167 13.10 1.85 -15.07
N ASP A 168 12.64 0.60 -15.19
CA ASP A 168 11.43 0.19 -15.91
C ASP A 168 10.20 0.04 -14.98
N ASP A 169 10.38 0.24 -13.67
CA ASP A 169 9.28 0.26 -12.72
C ASP A 169 8.45 1.54 -12.91
N ASP A 170 7.12 1.39 -12.93
CA ASP A 170 6.15 2.47 -13.09
C ASP A 170 5.04 2.35 -12.04
N LEU A 171 5.09 3.22 -11.02
CA LEU A 171 4.11 3.24 -9.93
C LEU A 171 2.67 3.42 -10.41
N ARG A 172 2.43 4.01 -11.58
CA ARG A 172 1.08 4.16 -12.14
C ARG A 172 0.42 2.80 -12.41
N ARG A 173 1.21 1.74 -12.55
CA ARG A 173 0.73 0.35 -12.72
C ARG A 173 0.52 -0.39 -11.41
N ALA A 174 0.99 0.18 -10.29
CA ALA A 174 0.92 -0.42 -8.96
C ALA A 174 -0.03 0.31 -8.02
N VAL A 175 -0.66 1.40 -8.48
CA VAL A 175 -1.70 2.10 -7.72
C VAL A 175 -3.03 1.94 -8.44
N PHE A 176 -4.00 1.30 -7.79
CA PHE A 176 -5.29 0.94 -8.40
C PHE A 176 -6.39 0.72 -7.36
N LEU A 177 -7.62 0.50 -7.82
CA LEU A 177 -8.74 0.08 -6.99
C LEU A 177 -8.92 -1.45 -7.05
N SER A 178 -8.95 -2.10 -5.89
CA SER A 178 -9.30 -3.52 -5.73
C SER A 178 -10.73 -3.64 -5.18
N PRO A 179 -11.55 -4.58 -5.68
CA PRO A 179 -12.89 -4.81 -5.15
C PRO A 179 -12.92 -5.60 -3.83
N THR A 180 -11.77 -6.14 -3.41
CA THR A 180 -11.61 -7.00 -2.23
C THR A 180 -10.33 -6.63 -1.49
N ASP A 181 -10.23 -6.99 -0.21
CA ASP A 181 -9.01 -6.92 0.60
C ASP A 181 -8.05 -8.11 0.39
N GLU A 182 -8.49 -9.13 -0.34
CA GLU A 182 -7.70 -10.29 -0.72
C GLU A 182 -7.06 -10.12 -2.10
N LEU A 183 -5.72 -10.10 -2.13
CA LEU A 183 -4.95 -9.97 -3.37
C LEU A 183 -3.80 -10.99 -3.37
N TRP A 184 -3.84 -11.89 -4.35
CA TRP A 184 -2.92 -13.01 -4.54
C TRP A 184 -2.00 -12.74 -5.74
N ILE A 185 -0.79 -13.33 -5.74
CA ILE A 185 0.27 -13.14 -6.75
C ILE A 185 0.79 -14.50 -7.21
#